data_AF-A0A964LRW2-F1
#
_entry.id   AF-A0A964LRW2-F1
#
_cell.length_a   1.000
_cell.length_b   1.000
_cell.length_c   1.000
_cell.angle_alpha   90.00
_cell.angle_beta   90.00
_cell.angle_gamma   90.00
#
_symmetry.space_group_name_H-M   'P 1'
#
loop_
_entity.id
_entity.type
_entity.pdbx_description
1 polymer ?
#
loop_
_entity_poly.entity_id
_entity_poly.type
_entity_poly.pdbx_seq_one_letter_code
_entity_poly.pdbx_strand_id
1 'polypeptide(L)'
;MSIPFIYSMIVPLVFIDITMTIYQHICFRLYNVARVNRSHYVVIDRHVLSYLNAIEKFNCLYCSYGNGVLAYAREIIARTEQYWCPIKHARKVVGTHSRYNQFLGFGESENYQEQVLKFRDALKPEKIE
;
A
#
# COMPACT_ATOMS: atom_id res chain seq x y z
N MET A 1 1.06 -18.20 25.56
CA MET A 1 0.09 -19.12 24.90
C MET A 1 -0.54 -18.54 23.62
N SER A 2 -0.19 -17.31 23.17
CA SER A 2 -0.71 -16.70 21.94
C SER A 2 0.19 -16.87 20.69
N ILE A 3 1.41 -17.36 20.88
CA ILE A 3 2.45 -17.47 19.83
C ILE A 3 1.98 -18.22 18.56
N PRO A 4 1.27 -19.37 18.64
CA PRO A 4 0.81 -20.07 17.45
C PRO A 4 -0.19 -19.27 16.61
N PHE A 5 -1.09 -18.52 17.26
CA PHE A 5 -2.09 -17.70 16.59
C PHE A 5 -1.49 -16.47 15.90
N ILE A 6 -0.45 -15.88 16.51
CA ILE A 6 0.27 -14.77 15.90
C ILE A 6 0.97 -15.27 14.64
N TYR A 7 1.74 -16.35 14.72
CA TYR A 7 2.45 -16.85 13.55
C TYR A 7 1.54 -17.45 12.49
N SER A 8 0.36 -18.00 12.81
CA SER A 8 -0.58 -18.45 11.79
C SER A 8 -1.05 -17.33 10.85
N MET A 9 -1.04 -16.07 11.32
CA MET A 9 -1.35 -14.90 10.48
C MET A 9 -0.30 -14.63 9.40
N ILE A 10 0.84 -15.33 9.39
CA ILE A 10 1.79 -15.25 8.28
C ILE A 10 1.16 -15.74 6.97
N VAL A 11 0.27 -16.73 7.03
CA VAL A 11 -0.40 -17.30 5.85
C VAL A 11 -1.23 -16.25 5.10
N PRO A 12 -2.19 -15.55 5.74
CA PRO A 12 -2.93 -14.49 5.06
C PRO A 12 -2.04 -13.30 4.67
N LEU A 13 -1.00 -12.98 5.43
CA LEU A 13 -0.07 -11.89 5.07
C LEU A 13 0.69 -12.21 3.78
N VAL A 14 1.27 -13.41 3.66
CA VAL A 14 1.95 -13.86 2.44
C VAL A 14 0.98 -13.93 1.26
N PHE A 15 -0.25 -14.40 1.49
CA PHE A 15 -1.28 -14.42 0.46
C PHE A 15 -1.59 -13.00 -0.06
N ILE A 16 -1.75 -12.01 0.82
CA ILE A 16 -1.94 -10.60 0.45
C ILE A 16 -0.73 -10.08 -0.33
N ASP A 17 0.50 -10.34 0.13
CA ASP A 17 1.74 -9.90 -0.55
C ASP A 17 1.80 -10.40 -2.00
N ILE A 18 1.54 -11.70 -2.21
CA ILE A 18 1.56 -12.33 -3.53
C ILE A 18 0.43 -11.79 -4.41
N THR A 19 -0.81 -11.82 -3.91
CA THR A 19 -1.98 -11.39 -4.69
C THR A 19 -1.91 -9.92 -5.06
N MET A 20 -1.49 -9.04 -4.15
CA MET A 20 -1.30 -7.61 -4.43
C MET A 20 -0.18 -7.36 -5.44
N THR A 21 0.90 -8.13 -5.36
CA THR A 21 1.99 -8.05 -6.33
C THR A 21 1.53 -8.46 -7.72
N ILE A 22 0.77 -9.55 -7.85
CA ILE A 22 0.18 -9.99 -9.13
C ILE A 22 -0.81 -8.94 -9.65
N TYR A 23 -1.71 -8.47 -8.77
CA TYR A 23 -2.71 -7.45 -9.10
C TYR A 23 -2.07 -6.21 -9.70
N GLN A 24 -1.06 -5.60 -9.04
CA GLN A 24 -0.42 -4.41 -9.60
C GLN A 24 0.34 -4.70 -10.90
N HIS A 25 0.97 -5.87 -11.04
CA HIS A 25 1.71 -6.21 -12.26
C HIS A 25 0.81 -6.36 -13.48
N ILE A 26 -0.46 -6.73 -13.29
CA ILE A 26 -1.46 -6.85 -14.34
C ILE A 26 -2.16 -5.50 -14.51
N CYS A 27 -2.87 -5.03 -13.49
CA CYS A 27 -3.74 -3.85 -13.59
C CYS A 27 -2.95 -2.58 -13.86
N PHE A 28 -1.81 -2.34 -13.19
CA PHE A 28 -1.10 -1.07 -13.38
C PHE A 28 -0.42 -0.98 -14.74
N ARG A 29 -0.07 -2.13 -15.36
CA ARG A 29 0.38 -2.15 -16.76
C ARG A 29 -0.76 -1.82 -17.71
N LEU A 30 -1.95 -2.39 -17.49
CA LEU A 30 -3.12 -2.13 -18.33
C LEU A 30 -3.59 -0.67 -18.25
N TYR A 31 -3.54 -0.06 -17.07
CA TYR A 31 -4.00 1.31 -16.83
C TYR A 31 -2.88 2.37 -16.90
N ASN A 32 -1.66 1.99 -17.28
CA ASN A 32 -0.47 2.86 -17.31
C ASN A 32 -0.22 3.61 -15.99
N VAL A 33 -0.33 2.90 -14.86
CA VAL A 33 -0.05 3.41 -13.52
C VAL A 33 1.36 2.99 -13.09
N ALA A 34 2.08 3.89 -12.42
CA ALA A 34 3.39 3.62 -11.86
C ALA A 34 3.29 2.49 -10.83
N ARG A 35 4.18 1.49 -10.94
CA ARG A 35 4.25 0.38 -9.99
C ARG A 35 4.75 0.84 -8.62
N VAL A 36 4.31 0.16 -7.58
CA VAL A 36 4.78 0.38 -6.22
C VAL A 36 6.00 -0.49 -5.99
N ASN A 37 7.13 0.11 -5.63
CA ASN A 37 8.33 -0.65 -5.29
C ASN A 37 8.18 -1.28 -3.90
N ARG A 38 8.14 -2.60 -3.85
CA ARG A 38 7.99 -3.37 -2.60
C ARG A 38 9.14 -3.13 -1.61
N SER A 39 10.37 -2.92 -2.09
CA SER A 39 11.54 -2.74 -1.21
C SER A 39 11.48 -1.48 -0.35
N HIS A 40 10.68 -0.48 -0.76
CA HIS A 40 10.48 0.75 0.03
C HIS A 40 9.54 0.53 1.23
N TYR A 41 8.77 -0.57 1.24
CA TYR A 41 7.78 -0.86 2.27
C TYR A 41 8.20 -2.02 3.17
N VAL A 42 8.68 -3.11 2.58
CA VAL A 42 9.11 -4.30 3.32
C VAL A 42 10.61 -4.18 3.61
N VAL A 43 10.95 -3.45 4.68
CA VAL A 43 12.33 -3.26 5.15
C VAL A 43 12.61 -4.17 6.35
N ILE A 44 13.66 -4.97 6.22
CA ILE A 44 14.05 -5.99 7.21
C ILE A 44 15.53 -5.80 7.53
N ASP A 45 15.84 -4.86 8.41
CA ASP A 45 17.19 -4.42 8.79
C ASP A 45 17.50 -4.75 10.27
N ARG A 46 16.48 -4.75 11.12
CA ARG A 46 16.60 -4.96 12.58
C ARG A 46 17.13 -6.33 13.00
N HIS A 47 17.21 -7.30 12.10
CA HIS A 47 17.82 -8.62 12.38
C HIS A 47 19.34 -8.54 12.59
N VAL A 48 19.99 -7.47 12.11
CA VAL A 48 21.44 -7.22 12.22
C VAL A 48 21.83 -6.74 13.62
N LEU A 49 20.87 -6.28 14.43
CA LEU A 49 21.13 -5.80 15.79
C LEU A 49 21.68 -6.93 16.66
N SER A 50 22.88 -6.72 17.22
CA SER A 50 23.68 -7.72 17.92
C SER A 50 23.16 -8.08 19.32
N TYR A 51 22.32 -7.22 19.91
CA TYR A 51 21.80 -7.39 21.26
C TYR A 51 20.48 -8.20 21.33
N LEU A 52 19.86 -8.55 20.20
CA LEU A 52 18.64 -9.37 20.20
C LEU A 52 18.95 -10.87 20.13
N ASN A 53 18.20 -11.65 20.90
CA ASN A 53 18.23 -13.11 20.83
C ASN A 53 17.55 -13.62 19.54
N ALA A 54 17.80 -14.88 19.18
CA ALA A 54 17.25 -15.49 17.95
C ALA A 54 15.71 -15.40 17.86
N ILE A 55 15.00 -15.60 18.98
CA ILE A 55 13.54 -15.52 19.05
C ILE A 55 13.05 -14.08 18.83
N GLU A 56 13.75 -13.10 19.41
CA GLU A 56 13.37 -11.69 19.28
C GLU A 56 13.65 -11.18 17.87
N LYS A 57 14.72 -11.66 17.22
CA LYS A 57 14.98 -11.41 15.80
C LYS A 57 13.87 -11.98 14.92
N PHE A 58 13.38 -13.19 15.21
CA PHE A 58 12.26 -13.79 14.49
C PHE A 58 10.95 -13.00 14.66
N ASN A 59 10.65 -12.57 15.90
CA ASN A 59 9.50 -11.70 16.16
C ASN A 59 9.60 -10.37 15.42
N CYS A 60 10.78 -9.76 15.42
CA CYS A 60 11.03 -8.52 14.72
C CYS A 60 10.85 -8.69 13.20
N LEU A 61 11.37 -9.78 12.64
CA LEU A 61 11.19 -10.14 11.23
C LEU A 61 9.70 -10.25 10.88
N TYR A 62 8.94 -10.99 11.69
CA TYR A 62 7.50 -11.17 11.50
C TYR A 62 6.75 -9.84 11.53
N CYS A 63 6.98 -9.01 12.55
CA CYS A 63 6.29 -7.72 12.69
C CYS A 63 6.67 -6.74 11.58
N SER A 64 7.96 -6.66 11.21
CA SER A 64 8.43 -5.81 10.11
C SER A 64 7.81 -6.26 8.78
N TYR A 65 7.78 -7.56 8.52
CA TYR A 65 7.16 -8.12 7.32
C TYR A 65 5.67 -7.80 7.24
N GLY A 66 4.91 -8.11 8.30
CA GLY A 66 3.46 -7.88 8.32
C GLY A 66 3.08 -6.41 8.12
N ASN A 67 3.72 -5.50 8.85
CA ASN A 67 3.47 -4.06 8.69
C ASN A 67 3.88 -3.56 7.30
N GLY A 68 5.03 -4.02 6.79
CA GLY A 68 5.51 -3.67 5.45
C GLY A 68 4.56 -4.12 4.34
N VAL A 69 4.07 -5.36 4.41
CA VAL A 69 3.12 -5.92 3.44
C VAL A 69 1.79 -5.14 3.46
N LEU A 70 1.26 -4.82 4.64
CA LEU A 70 0.02 -4.06 4.75
C LEU A 70 0.18 -2.62 4.24
N ALA A 71 1.32 -1.97 4.52
CA ALA A 71 1.60 -0.64 3.98
C ALA A 71 1.76 -0.65 2.45
N TYR A 72 2.42 -1.68 1.91
CA TYR A 72 2.57 -1.90 0.47
C TYR A 72 1.22 -2.13 -0.21
N ALA A 73 0.39 -3.03 0.32
CA ALA A 73 -0.95 -3.30 -0.17
C ALA A 73 -1.83 -2.05 -0.12
N ARG A 74 -1.73 -1.27 0.96
CA ARG A 74 -2.44 -0.01 1.12
C ARG A 74 -2.06 1.01 0.05
N GLU A 75 -0.77 1.18 -0.27
CA GLU A 75 -0.35 2.09 -1.34
C GLU A 75 -0.86 1.63 -2.71
N ILE A 76 -0.85 0.32 -2.99
CA ILE A 76 -1.40 -0.22 -4.24
C ILE A 76 -2.89 0.16 -4.36
N ILE A 77 -3.67 -0.11 -3.32
CA ILE A 77 -5.11 0.22 -3.32
C ILE A 77 -5.31 1.74 -3.38
N ALA A 78 -4.49 2.54 -2.71
CA ALA A 78 -4.58 3.99 -2.75
C ALA A 78 -4.36 4.57 -4.17
N ARG A 79 -3.48 3.96 -4.97
CA ARG A 79 -3.31 4.32 -6.40
C ARG A 79 -4.52 3.90 -7.23
N THR A 80 -5.08 2.72 -6.95
CA THR A 80 -6.34 2.29 -7.60
C THR A 80 -7.49 3.24 -7.26
N GLU A 81 -7.63 3.63 -5.99
CA GLU A 81 -8.63 4.59 -5.52
C GLU A 81 -8.44 5.95 -6.21
N GLN A 82 -7.21 6.44 -6.29
CA GLN A 82 -6.90 7.68 -7.01
C GLN A 82 -7.29 7.61 -8.50
N TYR A 83 -7.16 6.44 -9.15
CA TYR A 83 -7.54 6.28 -10.56
C TYR A 83 -9.06 6.23 -10.77
N TRP A 84 -9.78 5.57 -9.85
CA TRP A 84 -11.20 5.24 -10.00
C TRP A 84 -12.13 6.27 -9.36
N CYS A 85 -11.86 6.68 -8.12
CA CYS A 85 -12.74 7.51 -7.31
C CYS A 85 -11.94 8.36 -6.28
N PRO A 86 -11.24 9.42 -6.73
CA PRO A 86 -10.47 10.30 -5.85
C PRO A 86 -11.38 11.29 -5.09
N ILE A 87 -12.34 10.77 -4.32
CA ILE A 87 -13.32 11.55 -3.54
C ILE A 87 -13.20 11.17 -2.06
N LYS A 88 -13.16 12.17 -1.18
CA LYS A 88 -13.16 11.97 0.27
C LYS A 88 -14.50 11.39 0.73
N HIS A 89 -14.43 10.52 1.73
CA HIS A 89 -15.60 10.06 2.48
C HIS A 89 -16.30 11.23 3.20
N ALA A 90 -17.63 11.14 3.31
CA ALA A 90 -18.44 12.08 4.08
C ALA A 90 -18.09 12.10 5.59
N ARG A 91 -17.54 10.99 6.10
CA ARG A 91 -17.14 10.84 7.49
C ARG A 91 -15.62 10.91 7.61
N LYS A 92 -15.13 11.41 8.75
CA LYS A 92 -13.71 11.37 9.07
C LYS A 92 -13.26 9.92 9.21
N VAL A 93 -12.18 9.57 8.53
CA VAL A 93 -11.56 8.24 8.57
C VAL A 93 -10.21 8.34 9.26
N VAL A 94 -9.93 7.43 10.19
CA VAL A 94 -8.64 7.36 10.89
C VAL A 94 -7.63 6.63 10.01
N GLY A 95 -6.41 7.17 9.96
CA GLY A 95 -5.31 6.58 9.22
C GLY A 95 -5.60 6.55 7.73
N THR A 96 -5.91 7.70 7.11
CA THR A 96 -5.97 7.86 5.65
C THR A 96 -4.58 7.70 5.02
N HIS A 97 -4.52 7.35 3.74
CA HIS A 97 -3.23 7.31 3.03
C HIS A 97 -2.83 8.73 2.62
N SER A 98 -1.55 8.97 2.33
CA SER A 98 -1.02 10.29 2.00
C SER A 98 -1.75 10.97 0.84
N ARG A 99 -2.13 10.20 -0.20
CA ARG A 99 -2.86 10.70 -1.39
C ARG A 99 -4.28 11.21 -1.08
N TYR A 100 -4.91 10.73 -0.01
CA TYR A 100 -6.31 11.05 0.32
C TYR A 100 -6.51 12.55 0.60
N ASN A 101 -5.47 13.22 1.09
CA ASN A 101 -5.53 14.67 1.36
C ASN A 101 -5.76 15.48 0.08
N GLN A 102 -5.29 14.97 -1.07
CA GLN A 102 -5.40 15.61 -2.38
C GLN A 102 -6.75 15.33 -3.07
N PHE A 103 -7.54 14.39 -2.56
CA PHE A 103 -8.82 14.02 -3.15
C PHE A 103 -9.87 15.13 -3.01
N LEU A 104 -10.86 15.07 -3.89
CA LEU A 104 -12.01 15.95 -3.92
C LEU A 104 -12.81 15.87 -2.63
N GLY A 105 -13.41 16.99 -2.23
CA GLY A 105 -14.35 17.02 -1.13
C GLY A 105 -15.58 16.15 -1.41
N PHE A 106 -16.20 15.63 -0.36
CA PHE A 106 -17.45 14.90 -0.51
C PHE A 106 -18.54 15.84 -1.04
N GLY A 107 -19.17 15.46 -2.15
CA GLY A 107 -20.22 16.26 -2.80
C GLY A 107 -19.71 17.34 -3.76
N GLU A 108 -18.40 17.49 -3.94
CA GLU A 108 -17.82 18.40 -4.93
C GLU A 108 -17.88 17.74 -6.32
N SER A 109 -18.88 18.11 -7.11
CA SER A 109 -19.06 17.59 -8.48
C SER A 109 -18.50 18.50 -9.58
N GLU A 110 -18.13 19.73 -9.24
CA GLU A 110 -17.67 20.73 -10.20
C GLU A 110 -16.36 20.28 -10.86
N ASN A 111 -16.37 20.23 -12.21
CA ASN A 111 -15.25 19.77 -13.03
C ASN A 111 -14.71 18.38 -12.63
N TYR A 112 -15.56 17.51 -12.04
CA TYR A 112 -15.15 16.20 -11.55
C TYR A 112 -14.37 15.38 -12.60
N GLN A 113 -14.87 15.36 -13.85
CA GLN A 113 -14.23 14.62 -14.94
C GLN A 113 -12.82 15.15 -15.26
N GLU A 114 -12.64 16.46 -15.31
CA GLU A 114 -11.33 17.07 -15.57
C GLU A 114 -10.34 16.78 -14.43
N GLN A 115 -10.82 16.82 -13.19
CA GLN A 115 -10.00 16.53 -12.02
C GLN A 115 -9.59 15.05 -11.98
N VAL A 116 -10.50 14.12 -12.31
CA VAL A 116 -10.19 12.69 -12.44
C VAL A 116 -9.11 12.45 -13.49
N LEU A 117 -9.13 13.15 -14.63
CA LEU A 117 -8.07 13.04 -15.63
C LEU A 117 -6.71 13.48 -15.06
N LYS A 118 -6.66 14.60 -14.33
CA LYS A 118 -5.43 15.06 -13.65
C LYS A 118 -4.92 14.02 -12.63
N PHE A 119 -5.80 13.42 -11.84
CA PHE A 119 -5.41 12.36 -10.90
C PHE A 119 -4.85 11.13 -11.59
N ARG A 120 -5.40 10.73 -12.74
CA ARG A 120 -4.89 9.62 -13.55
C ARG A 120 -3.55 9.93 -14.21
N ASP A 121 -3.38 11.15 -14.70
CA ASP A 121 -2.11 11.59 -15.29
C ASP A 121 -0.99 11.60 -14.26
N ALA A 122 -1.26 12.03 -13.03
CA ALA A 122 -0.30 12.00 -11.92
C ALA A 122 0.09 10.58 -11.47
N LEU A 123 -0.63 9.55 -11.90
CA LEU A 123 -0.29 8.14 -11.63
C LEU A 123 0.63 7.54 -12.68
N LYS A 124 0.82 8.17 -13.85
CA LYS A 124 1.65 7.62 -14.91
C LYS A 124 3.11 7.53 -14.47
N PRO A 125 3.87 6.51 -14.92
CA PRO A 125 5.30 6.45 -14.65
C PRO A 125 6.01 7.66 -15.27
N GLU A 126 7.02 8.19 -14.59
CA GLU A 126 7.90 9.21 -15.16
C GLU A 126 8.50 8.67 -16.47
N LYS A 127 8.44 9.46 -17.53
CA LYS A 127 9.13 9.15 -18.77
C LYS A 127 10.62 9.31 -18.48
N ILE A 128 11.36 8.23 -18.56
CA ILE A 128 12.82 8.28 -18.64
C ILE A 128 13.09 8.82 -20.06
N GLU A 129 13.33 10.12 -20.18
CA GLU A 129 13.94 10.74 -21.37
C GLU A 129 15.43 10.41 -21.44
#